data_AF-A0A3P7DQM6-F1
#
_entry.id   AF-A0A3P7DQM6-F1
#
_cell.length_a   1.000
_cell.length_b   1.000
_cell.length_c   1.000
_cell.angle_alpha   90.00
_cell.angle_beta   90.00
_cell.angle_gamma   90.00
#
_symmetry.space_group_name_H-M   'P 1'
#
loop_
_entity.id
_entity.type
_entity.pdbx_description
1 polymer ?
#
loop_
_entity_poly.entity_id
_entity_poly.type
_entity_poly.pdbx_seq_one_letter_code
_entity_poly.pdbx_strand_id
1 'polypeptide(L)'
;YEPIDDELDDALSFIKVINAGRSFFVHNVNGHVQSRVVYFLMNIHLLPRSIYLTRHGESEYNRIGRLGGDSPLSANGIEYAKKLREYFKVF
;
A
#
# COMPACT_ATOMS: atom_id res chain seq x y z
N TYR A 1 -27.85 -19.93 4.42
CA TYR A 1 -26.81 -19.16 3.73
C TYR A 1 -26.72 -19.73 2.33
N GLU A 2 -27.03 -18.91 1.34
CA GLU A 2 -26.95 -19.26 -0.09
C GLU A 2 -25.84 -18.40 -0.68
N PRO A 3 -24.67 -18.96 -1.02
CA PRO A 3 -23.60 -18.20 -1.63
C PRO A 3 -23.99 -17.80 -3.05
N ILE A 4 -23.35 -16.75 -3.58
CA ILE A 4 -23.45 -16.41 -5.00
C ILE A 4 -23.13 -17.65 -5.84
N ASP A 5 -23.95 -17.92 -6.83
CA ASP A 5 -23.85 -19.04 -7.76
C ASP A 5 -23.59 -18.51 -9.18
N ASP A 6 -22.58 -19.04 -9.84
CA ASP A 6 -22.13 -18.55 -11.15
C ASP A 6 -23.09 -18.86 -12.30
N GLU A 7 -24.01 -19.82 -12.13
CA GLU A 7 -25.05 -20.12 -13.13
C GLU A 7 -26.34 -19.34 -12.84
N LEU A 8 -26.76 -19.29 -11.57
CA LEU A 8 -28.01 -18.60 -11.19
C LEU A 8 -27.85 -17.07 -11.17
N ASP A 9 -26.67 -16.56 -10.84
CA ASP A 9 -26.37 -15.13 -10.71
C ASP A 9 -25.54 -14.58 -11.89
N ASP A 10 -25.58 -15.21 -13.06
CA ASP A 10 -24.74 -14.87 -14.23
C ASP A 10 -24.85 -13.39 -14.67
N ALA A 11 -25.99 -12.75 -14.43
CA ALA A 11 -26.19 -11.34 -14.77
C ALA A 11 -25.44 -10.36 -13.85
N LEU A 12 -24.95 -10.79 -12.69
CA LEU A 12 -24.34 -9.93 -11.67
C LEU A 12 -22.83 -9.74 -11.88
N SER A 13 -22.31 -8.57 -11.53
CA SER A 13 -20.87 -8.33 -11.42
C SER A 13 -20.40 -8.65 -10.00
N PHE A 14 -19.50 -9.62 -9.83
CA PHE A 14 -19.01 -10.00 -8.50
C PHE A 14 -17.58 -10.55 -8.50
N ILE A 15 -17.01 -10.62 -7.29
CA ILE A 15 -15.77 -11.30 -6.98
C ILE A 15 -15.96 -12.20 -5.76
N LYS A 16 -15.64 -13.49 -5.88
CA LYS A 16 -15.52 -14.43 -4.75
C LYS A 16 -14.06 -14.44 -4.30
N VAL A 17 -13.81 -14.00 -3.07
CA VAL A 17 -12.48 -14.12 -2.42
C VAL A 17 -12.48 -15.39 -1.57
N ILE A 18 -11.71 -16.39 -1.99
CA ILE A 18 -11.77 -17.73 -1.43
C ILE A 18 -10.56 -17.97 -0.53
N ASN A 19 -10.80 -18.53 0.66
CA ASN A 19 -9.77 -18.89 1.64
C ASN A 19 -8.77 -17.73 1.92
N ALA A 20 -9.31 -16.58 2.36
CA ALA A 20 -8.51 -15.40 2.72
C ALA A 20 -7.56 -14.91 1.61
N GLY A 21 -8.01 -14.97 0.34
CA GLY A 21 -7.25 -14.50 -0.82
C GLY A 21 -6.33 -15.55 -1.44
N ARG A 22 -6.46 -16.82 -1.07
CA ARG A 22 -5.74 -17.93 -1.72
C ARG A 22 -6.16 -18.11 -3.18
N SER A 23 -7.43 -17.88 -3.50
CA SER A 23 -7.93 -17.86 -4.87
C SER A 23 -9.08 -16.88 -5.03
N PHE A 24 -9.33 -16.48 -6.27
CA PHE A 24 -10.36 -15.51 -6.64
C PHE A 24 -11.16 -16.05 -7.82
N PHE A 25 -12.47 -15.82 -7.80
CA PHE A 25 -13.33 -15.99 -8.97
C PHE A 25 -13.97 -14.64 -9.27
N VAL A 26 -13.88 -14.18 -10.51
CA VAL A 26 -14.27 -12.84 -10.91
C VAL A 26 -15.25 -12.96 -12.08
N HIS A 27 -16.41 -12.34 -11.97
CA HIS A 27 -17.48 -12.47 -12.95
C HIS A 27 -18.01 -11.12 -13.43
N ASN A 28 -18.30 -11.04 -14.72
CA ASN A 28 -18.95 -9.90 -15.39
C ASN A 28 -18.43 -8.51 -14.96
N VAL A 29 -17.10 -8.33 -14.96
CA VAL A 29 -16.47 -7.05 -14.60
C VAL A 29 -16.76 -6.01 -15.69
N ASN A 30 -17.49 -4.96 -15.32
CA ASN A 30 -17.90 -3.91 -16.22
C ASN A 30 -17.28 -2.56 -15.81
N GLY A 31 -16.46 -2.02 -16.70
CA GLY A 31 -15.86 -0.70 -16.54
C GLY A 31 -14.65 -0.66 -15.60
N HIS A 32 -13.95 0.48 -15.67
CA HIS A 32 -12.64 0.64 -15.05
C HIS A 32 -12.64 0.51 -13.52
N VAL A 33 -13.68 1.04 -12.86
CA VAL A 33 -13.76 1.05 -11.39
C VAL A 33 -13.80 -0.37 -10.84
N GLN A 34 -14.60 -1.25 -11.43
CA GLN A 34 -14.68 -2.65 -10.98
C GLN A 34 -13.36 -3.38 -11.19
N SER A 35 -12.68 -3.17 -12.32
CA SER A 35 -11.34 -3.74 -12.56
C SER A 35 -10.31 -3.28 -11.52
N ARG A 36 -10.37 -2.01 -11.10
CA ARG A 36 -9.52 -1.47 -10.03
C ARG A 36 -9.80 -2.11 -8.67
N VAL A 37 -11.07 -2.39 -8.36
CA VAL A 37 -11.45 -3.09 -7.12
C VAL A 37 -10.90 -4.52 -7.11
N VAL A 38 -11.07 -5.26 -8.21
CA VAL A 38 -10.49 -6.62 -8.37
C VAL A 38 -8.97 -6.57 -8.17
N TYR A 39 -8.28 -5.66 -8.87
CA TYR A 39 -6.83 -5.46 -8.73
C TYR A 39 -6.43 -5.20 -7.27
N PHE A 40 -7.12 -4.30 -6.58
CA PHE A 40 -6.82 -3.98 -5.19
C PHE A 40 -6.96 -5.21 -4.28
N LEU A 41 -8.07 -5.95 -4.39
CA LEU A 41 -8.33 -7.14 -3.58
C LEU A 41 -7.32 -8.26 -3.81
N MET A 42 -6.79 -8.39 -5.03
CA MET A 42 -5.75 -9.38 -5.35
C MET A 42 -4.37 -9.03 -4.77
N ASN A 43 -4.14 -7.78 -4.34
CA ASN A 43 -2.84 -7.32 -3.82
C ASN A 43 -2.80 -7.16 -2.29
N ILE A 44 -3.94 -7.29 -1.60
CA ILE A 44 -3.97 -7.24 -0.13
C ILE A 44 -3.68 -8.61 0.49
N HIS A 45 -3.17 -8.60 1.73
CA HIS A 45 -2.93 -9.82 2.50
C HIS A 45 -3.16 -9.57 3.99
N LEU A 46 -3.53 -10.64 4.72
CA LEU A 46 -3.87 -10.58 6.15
C LEU A 46 -2.68 -10.84 7.08
N LEU A 47 -1.52 -11.23 6.54
CA LEU A 47 -0.33 -11.50 7.36
C LEU A 47 0.09 -10.26 8.16
N PRO A 48 0.35 -10.40 9.48
CA PRO A 48 0.87 -9.31 10.30
C PRO A 48 2.15 -8.73 9.69
N ARG A 49 2.21 -7.40 9.56
CA ARG A 49 3.40 -6.69 9.06
C ARG A 49 3.50 -5.32 9.71
N SER A 50 4.73 -4.82 9.84
CA SER A 50 5.02 -3.45 10.23
C SER A 50 5.35 -2.61 9.00
N ILE A 51 4.71 -1.45 8.85
CA ILE A 51 5.03 -0.46 7.82
C ILE A 51 5.62 0.75 8.53
N TYR A 52 6.89 1.06 8.24
CA TYR A 52 7.58 2.23 8.79
C TYR A 52 7.58 3.34 7.75
N LEU A 53 7.01 4.50 8.11
CA LEU A 53 7.00 5.69 7.26
C LEU A 53 7.76 6.81 7.95
N THR A 54 8.64 7.47 7.20
CA THR A 54 9.35 8.65 7.67
C THR A 54 9.63 9.60 6.51
N ARG A 55 9.90 10.86 6.84
CA ARG A 55 10.45 11.83 5.89
C ARG A 55 11.95 11.60 5.73
N HIS A 56 12.52 12.26 4.71
CA HIS A 56 13.95 12.51 4.66
C HIS A 56 14.42 13.27 5.93
N GLY A 57 15.71 13.16 6.28
CA GLY A 57 16.29 13.99 7.33
C GLY A 57 16.17 15.49 6.99
N GLU A 58 16.26 16.37 7.98
CA GLU A 58 16.19 17.83 7.77
C GLU A 58 17.11 18.26 6.61
N SER A 59 16.56 18.99 5.64
CA SER A 59 17.33 19.56 4.54
C SER A 59 17.70 21.02 4.79
N GLU A 60 18.69 21.55 4.07
CA GLU A 60 19.02 22.98 4.14
C GLU A 60 17.83 23.88 3.81
N TYR A 61 16.95 23.45 2.88
CA TYR A 61 15.72 24.20 2.60
C TYR A 61 14.69 24.12 3.73
N ASN A 62 14.63 23.03 4.50
CA ASN A 62 13.79 22.99 5.69
C ASN A 62 14.24 24.04 6.73
N ARG A 63 15.56 24.21 6.91
CA ARG A 63 16.11 25.18 7.89
C ARG A 63 15.72 26.62 7.60
N ILE A 64 15.56 26.96 6.33
CA ILE A 64 15.14 28.29 5.88
C ILE A 64 13.65 28.39 5.57
N GLY A 65 12.86 27.35 5.85
CA GLY A 65 11.41 27.33 5.59
C GLY A 65 11.02 27.32 4.10
N ARG A 66 11.93 26.91 3.20
CA ARG A 66 11.67 26.84 1.75
C ARG A 66 10.99 25.52 1.39
N LEU A 67 9.91 25.62 0.60
CA LEU A 67 9.18 24.47 0.05
C LEU A 67 9.80 24.01 -1.29
N GLY A 68 9.69 22.71 -1.57
CA GLY A 68 10.17 22.09 -2.82
C GLY A 68 11.70 22.14 -2.98
N GLY A 69 12.17 21.94 -4.22
CA GLY A 69 13.60 21.93 -4.57
C GLY A 69 14.34 20.63 -4.22
N ASP A 70 15.66 20.63 -4.40
CA ASP A 70 16.55 19.47 -4.23
C ASP A 70 17.81 19.85 -3.43
N SER A 71 17.60 20.47 -2.26
CA SER A 71 18.71 20.86 -1.38
C SER A 71 19.28 19.64 -0.65
N PRO A 72 20.59 19.62 -0.33
CA PRO A 72 21.18 18.56 0.46
C PRO A 72 20.61 18.50 1.88
N LEU A 73 20.87 17.37 2.56
CA LEU A 73 20.62 17.22 3.99
C LEU A 73 21.46 18.21 4.79
N SER A 74 20.87 18.75 5.86
CA SER A 74 21.61 19.49 6.87
C SER A 74 22.46 18.58 7.74
N ALA A 75 23.30 19.15 8.60
CA ALA A 75 24.02 18.40 9.62
C ALA A 75 23.07 17.55 10.50
N ASN A 76 21.91 18.10 10.87
CA ASN A 76 20.90 17.37 11.63
C ASN A 76 20.24 16.27 10.78
N GLY A 77 20.00 16.52 9.48
CA GLY A 77 19.47 15.52 8.56
C GLY A 77 20.40 14.33 8.37
N ILE A 78 21.71 14.58 8.31
CA ILE A 78 22.75 13.53 8.26
C ILE A 78 22.74 12.73 9.57
N GLU A 79 22.64 13.39 10.72
CA GLU A 79 22.59 12.68 12.01
C GLU A 79 21.31 11.84 12.14
N TYR A 80 20.17 12.38 11.71
CA TYR A 80 18.92 11.64 11.60
C TYR A 80 19.10 10.36 10.76
N ALA A 81 19.75 10.44 9.59
CA ALA A 81 19.97 9.27 8.74
C ALA A 81 20.83 8.19 9.42
N LYS A 82 21.83 8.59 10.22
CA LYS A 82 22.62 7.65 11.04
C LYS A 82 21.76 6.99 12.12
N LYS A 83 20.94 7.76 12.83
CA LYS A 83 20.03 7.22 13.86
C LYS A 83 18.96 6.31 13.29
N LEU A 84 18.43 6.62 12.11
CA LEU A 84 17.51 5.74 11.38
C LEU A 84 18.18 4.41 11.03
N ARG A 85 19.43 4.44 10.57
CA ARG A 85 20.22 3.22 10.34
C ARG A 85 20.44 2.43 11.62
N GLU A 86 20.78 3.09 12.72
CA GLU A 86 20.95 2.43 14.02
C GLU A 86 19.65 1.74 14.47
N TYR A 87 18.50 2.40 14.34
CA TYR A 87 17.19 1.82 14.67
C TYR A 87 16.93 0.49 13.97
N PHE A 88 17.18 0.40 12.65
CA PHE A 88 16.94 -0.82 11.88
C PHE A 88 18.02 -1.89 12.03
N LYS A 89 19.18 -1.58 12.62
CA LYS A 89 20.22 -2.59 12.94
C LYS A 89 19.91 -3.39 14.20
N VAL A 90 19.00 -2.92 15.05
CA VAL A 90 18.67 -3.55 16.33
C VAL A 90 17.63 -4.68 16.16
N PHE A 91 17.13 -4.88 14.94
CA PHE A 91 16.34 -6.05 14.53
C PHE A 91 17.18 -6.97 13.64
#